data_AF-A0A4V3G718-F1
#
_entry.id   AF-A0A4V3G718-F1
#
_cell.length_a   1.000
_cell.length_b   1.000
_cell.length_c   1.000
_cell.angle_alpha   90.00
_cell.angle_beta   90.00
_cell.angle_gamma   90.00
#
_symmetry.space_group_name_H-M   'P 1'
#
loop_
_entity.id
_entity.type
_entity.pdbx_description
1 polymer ?
#
loop_
_entity_poly.entity_id
_entity_poly.type
_entity_poly.pdbx_seq_one_letter_code
_entity_poly.pdbx_strand_id
1 'polypeptide(L)' 'MDAYREAQRLYAQAMLSTASGQDRIAELEQTVQRIGELVPTAAPGDRAAVLLMNSSLVELIAGESR' A
#
# COMPACT_ATOMS: atom_id res chain seq x y z
N MET A 1 3.94 -14.74 -8.03
CA MET A 1 2.83 -14.46 -7.09
C MET A 1 1.84 -13.56 -7.84
N ASP A 2 0.54 -13.69 -7.65
CA ASP A 2 -0.46 -12.81 -8.28
C ASP A 2 -0.32 -11.37 -7.73
N ALA A 3 -0.49 -10.36 -8.59
CA ALA A 3 -0.40 -8.95 -8.25
C ALA A 3 -1.35 -8.57 -7.10
N TYR A 4 -2.55 -9.16 -7.07
CA TYR A 4 -3.48 -8.98 -5.95
C TYR A 4 -2.92 -9.51 -4.62
N ARG A 5 -2.36 -10.72 -4.62
CA ARG A 5 -1.77 -11.34 -3.42
C ARG A 5 -0.53 -10.59 -2.93
N GLU A 6 0.29 -10.10 -3.85
CA GLU A 6 1.46 -9.29 -3.49
C GLU A 6 1.03 -7.94 -2.92
N ALA A 7 0.01 -7.28 -3.49
CA ALA A 7 -0.56 -6.05 -2.94
C ALA A 7 -1.11 -6.28 -1.52
N GLN A 8 -1.85 -7.37 -1.28
CA GLN A 8 -2.31 -7.76 0.05
C GLN A 8 -1.16 -7.95 1.04
N ARG A 9 -0.09 -8.65 0.62
CA ARG A 9 1.08 -8.91 1.46
C ARG A 9 1.76 -7.60 1.86
N LEU A 10 1.97 -6.70 0.90
CA LEU A 10 2.58 -5.38 1.13
C LEU A 10 1.70 -4.51 2.03
N TYR A 11 0.40 -4.49 1.78
CA TYR A 11 -0.57 -3.76 2.60
C TYR A 11 -0.58 -4.25 4.04
N ALA A 12 -0.62 -5.56 4.27
CA ALA A 12 -0.57 -6.15 5.60
C ALA A 12 0.75 -5.84 6.33
N GLN A 13 1.88 -5.86 5.62
CA GLN A 13 3.18 -5.48 6.18
C GLN A 13 3.20 -4.01 6.62
N ALA A 14 2.67 -3.11 5.81
CA ALA A 14 2.52 -1.71 6.18
C ALA A 14 1.62 -1.55 7.41
N MET A 15 0.46 -2.22 7.48
CA MET A 15 -0.43 -2.11 8.64
C MET A 15 0.19 -2.62 9.95
N LEU A 16 1.02 -3.67 9.88
CA LEU A 16 1.64 -4.29 11.04
C LEU A 16 3.02 -3.71 11.41
N SER A 17 3.54 -2.76 10.63
CA SER A 17 4.84 -2.16 10.96
C SER A 17 4.79 -1.44 12.31
N THR A 18 5.88 -1.55 13.06
CA THR A 18 6.07 -0.91 14.37
C THR A 18 6.83 0.41 14.26
N ALA A 19 7.15 0.87 13.04
CA ALA A 19 7.79 2.16 12.81
C ALA A 19 6.86 3.30 13.23
N SER A 20 7.44 4.46 13.57
CA SER A 20 6.70 5.64 14.01
C SER A 20 7.27 6.93 13.42
N GLY A 21 6.45 7.96 13.28
CA GLY A 21 6.89 9.27 12.79
C GLY A 21 7.43 9.19 11.36
N GLN A 22 8.62 9.79 11.13
CA GLN A 22 9.23 9.88 9.80
C GLN A 22 9.54 8.51 9.18
N ASP A 23 10.00 7.54 9.99
CA ASP A 23 10.30 6.19 9.50
C ASP A 23 9.03 5.48 9.02
N ARG A 24 7.90 5.70 9.74
CA ARG A 24 6.60 5.16 9.34
C ARG A 24 6.13 5.76 8.02
N ILE A 25 6.27 7.07 7.85
CA ILE A 25 5.89 7.76 6.62
C ILE A 25 6.69 7.22 5.44
N ALA A 26 8.02 7.08 5.57
CA ALA A 26 8.88 6.55 4.51
C ALA A 26 8.52 5.11 4.12
N GLU A 27 8.21 4.25 5.09
CA GLU A 27 7.74 2.87 4.82
C GLU A 27 6.40 2.84 4.07
N LEU A 28 5.46 3.71 4.46
CA LEU A 28 4.17 3.83 3.80
C LEU A 28 4.30 4.35 2.38
N GLU A 29 5.12 5.38 2.14
CA GLU A 29 5.40 5.92 0.80
C GLU A 29 6.01 4.86 -0.13
N GLN A 30 7.00 4.11 0.38
CA GLN A 30 7.58 2.99 -0.37
C GLN A 30 6.53 1.92 -0.69
N THR A 31 5.63 1.62 0.26
CA THR A 31 4.58 0.63 0.05
C THR A 31 3.55 1.10 -0.99
N VAL A 32 3.15 2.37 -0.95
CA VAL A 32 2.27 3.01 -1.94
C VAL A 32 2.88 2.88 -3.33
N GLN A 33 4.16 3.21 -3.50
CA GLN A 33 4.82 3.09 -4.79
C GLN A 33 4.77 1.64 -5.32
N ARG A 34 5.16 0.67 -4.48
CA ARG A 34 5.19 -0.75 -4.86
C ARG A 34 3.82 -1.30 -5.21
N ILE A 35 2.77 -0.94 -4.46
CA ILE A 35 1.39 -1.36 -4.78
C ILE A 35 0.91 -0.69 -6.07
N GLY A 36 1.30 0.56 -6.33
CA GLY A 36 0.96 1.29 -7.55
C GLY A 36 1.51 0.61 -8.81
N GLU A 37 2.74 0.10 -8.74
CA GLU A 37 3.38 -0.69 -9.80
C GLU A 37 2.65 -2.01 -10.12
N LEU A 38 1.85 -2.54 -9.17
CA LEU A 38 1.08 -3.77 -9.36
C LEU A 38 -0.26 -3.54 -10.07
N VAL A 39 -0.79 -2.31 -10.08
CA VAL A 39 -2.12 -2.01 -10.67
C VAL A 39 -2.24 -2.43 -12.14
N PRO A 40 -1.27 -2.13 -13.04
CA PRO A 40 -1.36 -2.53 -14.44
C PRO A 40 -1.36 -4.05 -14.65
N THR A 41 -0.71 -4.78 -13.74
CA THR A 41 -0.52 -6.23 -13.81
C THR A 41 -1.62 -7.04 -13.11
N ALA A 42 -2.46 -6.37 -12.30
CA ALA A 42 -3.61 -6.98 -11.65
C ALA A 42 -4.70 -7.38 -12.65
N ALA A 43 -5.34 -8.52 -12.37
CA ALA A 43 -6.50 -8.99 -13.12
C ALA A 43 -7.63 -7.96 -13.09
N PRO A 44 -8.45 -7.82 -14.16
CA PRO A 44 -9.48 -6.78 -14.24
C PRO A 44 -10.44 -6.75 -13.04
N GLY A 45 -10.79 -7.92 -12.47
CA GLY A 45 -11.66 -8.02 -11.29
C GLY A 45 -11.01 -7.54 -9.99
N ASP A 46 -9.68 -7.54 -9.91
CA ASP A 46 -8.94 -7.24 -8.68
C ASP A 46 -8.34 -5.82 -8.66
N ARG A 47 -8.25 -5.16 -9.83
CA ARG A 47 -7.68 -3.80 -9.96
C ARG A 47 -8.28 -2.80 -9.00
N ALA A 48 -9.60 -2.82 -8.82
CA ALA A 48 -10.28 -1.92 -7.89
C ALA A 48 -9.81 -2.17 -6.44
N ALA A 49 -9.66 -3.43 -6.04
CA ALA A 49 -9.19 -3.78 -4.71
C ALA A 49 -7.72 -3.36 -4.48
N VAL A 50 -6.85 -3.55 -5.48
CA VAL A 50 -5.45 -3.09 -5.42
C VAL A 50 -5.38 -1.56 -5.29
N LEU A 51 -6.19 -0.83 -6.05
CA LEU A 51 -6.29 0.63 -5.96
C LEU A 51 -6.81 1.10 -4.60
N LEU A 52 -7.80 0.42 -4.02
CA LEU A 52 -8.33 0.74 -2.69
C LEU A 52 -7.29 0.53 -1.59
N MET A 53 -6.50 -0.55 -1.65
CA MET A 53 -5.38 -0.75 -0.73
C MET A 53 -4.37 0.41 -0.86
N ASN A 54 -4.03 0.79 -2.08
CA ASN A 54 -3.11 1.89 -2.35
C ASN A 54 -3.61 3.23 -1.77
N SER A 55 -4.88 3.59 -2.05
CA SER A 55 -5.47 4.85 -1.59
C SER A 55 -5.55 4.92 -0.06
N SER A 56 -5.88 3.80 0.60
CA SER A 56 -5.94 3.76 2.07
C SER A 56 -4.57 4.01 2.75
N LEU A 57 -3.47 3.63 2.10
CA LEU A 57 -2.13 3.94 2.59
C LEU A 57 -1.79 5.43 2.40
N VAL A 58 -2.21 6.03 1.28
CA VAL A 58 -2.06 7.48 1.04
C VAL A 58 -2.83 8.28 2.09
N GLU A 59 -4.05 7.86 2.41
CA GLU A 59 -4.84 8.48 3.49
C GLU A 59 -4.15 8.35 4.85
N LEU A 60 -3.53 7.20 5.14
CA LEU A 60 -2.77 7.01 6.37
C LEU A 60 -1.56 7.96 6.47
N ILE A 61 -0.78 8.14 5.39
CA ILE A 61 0.33 9.10 5.33
C ILE A 61 -0.15 10.52 5.64
N ALA A 62 -1.29 10.91 5.06
CA ALA A 62 -1.89 12.22 5.29
C ALA A 62 -2.39 12.42 6.73
N GLY A 63 -2.71 11.32 7.44
CA GLY A 63 -3.04 11.32 8.86
C GLY A 63 -1.81 11.50 9.77
N GLU A 64 -0.70 10.84 9.45
CA GLU A 64 0.59 10.90 10.19
C GLU A 64 1.30 12.26 10.06
N SER A 65 0.96 13.04 9.04
CA SER A 65 1.56 14.34 8.76
C SER A 65 0.86 15.52 9.45
N ARG A 66 -0.17 15.26 10.26
CA ARG A 66 -0.95 16.27 11.01
C ARG A 66 -0.51 16.35 12.46
#